data_AF-A0A1Y0GX37-F1
#
_entry.id   AF-A0A1Y0GX37-F1
#
_cell.length_a   1.000
_cell.length_b   1.000
_cell.length_c   1.000
_cell.angle_alpha   90.00
_cell.angle_beta   90.00
_cell.angle_gamma   90.00
#
_symmetry.space_group_name_H-M   'P 1'
#
loop_
_entity.id
_entity.type
_entity.pdbx_description
1 polymer ?
#
loop_
_entity_poly.entity_id
_entity_poly.type
_entity_poly.pdbx_seq_one_letter_code
_entity_poly.pdbx_strand_id
1 'polypeptide(L)'
;MSTTLNDLELKRFALMSTAERPKLDWATDIANDLSVEKEIRLVSGRDERDFDAGVVGEIVGDAMAAVLLSQGRDDLDTVENRAFAKRISRDVVDRLGTLGEIGFRLRNTTSVF
;
A
#
# COMPACT_ATOMS: atom_id res chain seq x y z
N MET A 1 -7.64 -7.12 -27.88
CA MET A 1 -6.17 -6.96 -27.88
C MET A 1 -5.83 -5.56 -27.34
N SER A 2 -5.97 -5.35 -26.02
CA SER A 2 -5.87 -4.01 -25.37
C SER A 2 -5.16 -4.01 -24.01
N THR A 3 -4.64 -5.16 -23.55
CA THR A 3 -4.04 -5.28 -22.21
C THR A 3 -2.60 -4.77 -22.19
N THR A 4 -1.86 -4.94 -23.29
CA THR A 4 -0.43 -4.63 -23.37
C THR A 4 -0.13 -3.13 -23.43
N LEU A 5 -1.04 -2.31 -23.97
CA LEU A 5 -0.85 -0.86 -24.08
C LEU A 5 -1.02 -0.18 -22.72
N ASN A 6 -2.10 -0.51 -21.99
CA ASN A 6 -2.34 -0.04 -20.63
C ASN A 6 -1.20 -0.44 -19.69
N ASP A 7 -0.74 -1.70 -19.77
CA ASP A 7 0.36 -2.18 -18.93
C ASP A 7 1.68 -1.44 -19.21
N LEU A 8 1.92 -1.03 -20.47
CA LEU A 8 3.12 -0.30 -20.86
C LEU A 8 3.08 1.17 -20.38
N GLU A 9 1.92 1.79 -20.44
CA GLU A 9 1.69 3.13 -19.90
C GLU A 9 1.83 3.13 -18.37
N LEU A 10 1.18 2.18 -17.67
CA LEU A 10 1.37 1.98 -16.24
C LEU A 10 2.85 1.79 -15.88
N LYS A 11 3.60 1.00 -16.64
CA LYS A 11 5.05 0.82 -16.40
C LYS A 11 5.85 2.08 -16.64
N ARG A 12 5.56 2.85 -17.71
CA ARG A 12 6.23 4.14 -17.97
C ARG A 12 5.94 5.17 -16.88
N PHE A 13 4.70 5.23 -16.40
CA PHE A 13 4.31 6.15 -15.32
C PHE A 13 4.82 5.69 -13.94
N ALA A 14 4.86 4.38 -13.67
CA ALA A 14 5.51 3.84 -12.47
C ALA A 14 7.02 4.17 -12.42
N LEU A 15 7.65 4.37 -13.58
CA LEU A 15 9.04 4.81 -13.74
C LEU A 15 9.22 6.33 -13.73
N MET A 16 8.14 7.14 -13.75
CA MET A 16 8.28 8.59 -13.52
C MET A 16 8.81 8.84 -12.12
N SER A 17 9.78 9.75 -12.03
CA SER A 17 10.49 10.05 -10.79
C SER A 17 9.50 10.54 -9.71
N THR A 18 9.69 10.08 -8.47
CA THR A 18 8.92 10.51 -7.29
C THR A 18 8.94 12.04 -7.10
N ALA A 19 9.88 12.74 -7.73
CA ALA A 19 10.02 14.20 -7.69
C ALA A 19 8.98 14.96 -8.53
N GLU A 20 8.37 14.32 -9.54
CA GLU A 20 7.36 14.94 -10.42
C GLU A 20 5.92 14.59 -10.02
N ARG A 21 5.72 13.59 -9.15
CA ARG A 21 4.39 13.26 -8.64
C ARG A 21 3.99 14.27 -7.56
N PRO A 22 2.74 14.77 -7.59
CA PRO A 22 2.25 15.62 -6.52
C PRO A 22 2.37 14.86 -5.19
N LYS A 23 3.12 15.45 -4.26
CA LYS A 23 3.34 14.94 -2.90
C LYS A 23 2.06 15.13 -2.10
N LEU A 24 1.12 14.24 -2.34
CA LEU A 24 -0.06 14.10 -1.54
C LEU A 24 0.34 13.35 -0.27
N ASP A 25 0.04 13.91 0.89
CA ASP A 25 0.38 13.34 2.20
C ASP A 25 -0.56 12.19 2.57
N TRP A 26 -0.59 11.18 1.70
CA TRP A 26 -1.35 9.95 1.90
C TRP A 26 -0.88 9.22 3.15
N ALA A 27 0.42 9.23 3.42
CA ALA A 27 1.02 8.56 4.56
C ALA A 27 0.43 9.05 5.88
N THR A 28 0.38 10.36 6.11
CA THR A 28 -0.17 10.91 7.36
C THR A 28 -1.69 10.73 7.44
N ASP A 29 -2.42 10.94 6.35
CA ASP A 29 -3.88 10.81 6.32
C ASP A 29 -4.35 9.36 6.54
N ILE A 30 -3.58 8.39 6.04
CA ILE A 30 -3.86 6.96 6.17
C ILE A 30 -3.34 6.43 7.51
N ALA A 31 -2.17 6.84 7.99
CA ALA A 31 -1.66 6.44 9.30
C ALA A 31 -2.54 6.93 10.46
N ASN A 32 -3.12 8.14 10.35
CA ASN A 32 -4.06 8.66 11.35
C ASN A 32 -5.42 7.93 11.33
N ASP A 33 -5.84 7.42 10.17
CA ASP A 33 -7.11 6.70 10.01
C ASP A 33 -6.99 5.21 10.36
N LEU A 34 -5.83 4.62 10.08
CA LEU A 34 -5.50 3.23 10.35
C LEU A 34 -4.71 3.13 11.65
N SER A 35 -5.41 3.22 12.78
CA SER A 35 -4.83 2.77 14.06
C SER A 35 -4.66 1.25 13.98
N VAL A 36 -3.47 0.78 13.61
CA VAL A 36 -3.17 -0.65 13.61
C VAL A 36 -3.12 -1.10 15.07
N GLU A 37 -4.12 -1.87 15.49
CA GLU A 37 -4.27 -2.31 16.89
C GLU A 37 -3.13 -3.26 17.34
N LYS A 38 -2.33 -3.76 16.39
CA LYS A 38 -1.27 -4.75 16.61
C LYS A 38 0.02 -4.37 15.90
N GLU A 39 1.13 -4.58 16.59
CA GLU A 39 2.48 -4.46 16.04
C GLU A 39 2.68 -5.58 15.00
N ILE A 40 2.65 -5.25 13.71
CA ILE A 40 2.88 -6.21 12.63
C ILE A 40 4.39 -6.23 12.35
N ARG A 41 5.02 -7.41 12.43
CA ARG A 41 6.41 -7.60 11.98
C ARG A 41 6.47 -8.40 10.70
N LEU A 42 7.12 -7.82 9.71
CA LEU A 42 7.43 -8.47 8.45
C LEU A 42 8.75 -9.21 8.58
N VAL A 43 8.74 -10.52 8.27
CA VAL A 43 9.95 -11.34 8.25
C VAL A 43 10.19 -11.79 6.80
N SER A 44 11.34 -11.42 6.24
CA SER A 44 11.78 -11.82 4.90
C SER A 44 13.19 -12.37 4.96
N GLY A 45 13.35 -13.68 4.80
CA GLY A 45 14.66 -14.33 4.89
C GLY A 45 15.31 -14.16 6.27
N ARG A 46 16.36 -13.33 6.35
CA ARG A 46 17.05 -12.98 7.62
C ARG A 46 16.63 -11.62 8.19
N ASP A 47 15.81 -10.87 7.48
CA ASP A 47 15.44 -9.51 7.86
C ASP A 47 14.07 -9.52 8.54
N GLU A 48 14.00 -8.87 9.70
CA GLU A 48 12.77 -8.58 10.44
C GLU A 48 12.61 -7.06 10.50
N ARG A 49 11.46 -6.55 10.08
CA ARG A 49 11.16 -5.12 10.08
C ARG A 49 9.74 -4.88 10.57
N ASP A 50 9.57 -3.83 11.36
CA ASP A 50 8.25 -3.34 11.75
C ASP A 50 7.49 -2.81 10.53
N PHE A 51 6.22 -3.20 10.45
CA PHE A 51 5.30 -2.72 9.45
C PHE A 51 4.74 -1.36 9.86
N ASP A 52 4.75 -0.43 8.92
CA ASP A 52 4.24 0.92 9.09
C ASP A 52 3.07 1.14 8.13
N ALA A 53 1.89 1.44 8.68
CA ALA A 53 0.69 1.72 7.88
C ALA A 53 0.85 2.97 7.01
N GLY A 54 1.69 3.92 7.42
CA GLY A 54 2.04 5.10 6.61
C GLY A 54 2.75 4.71 5.30
N VAL A 55 3.60 3.67 5.34
CA VAL A 55 4.26 3.14 4.14
C VAL A 55 3.25 2.51 3.18
N VAL A 56 2.23 1.83 3.69
CA VAL A 56 1.13 1.34 2.83
C VAL A 56 0.37 2.49 2.21
N GLY A 57 0.08 3.53 3.00
CA GLY A 57 -0.58 4.73 2.48
C GLY A 57 0.19 5.39 1.35
N GLU A 58 1.52 5.50 1.48
CA GLU A 58 2.40 6.02 0.43
C GLU A 58 2.36 5.15 -0.84
N ILE A 59 2.53 3.82 -0.69
CA ILE A 59 2.52 2.89 -1.83
C ILE A 59 1.17 2.91 -2.57
N VAL A 60 0.07 2.88 -1.84
CA VAL A 60 -1.29 2.88 -2.41
C VAL A 60 -1.58 4.22 -3.08
N GLY A 61 -1.24 5.33 -2.41
CA GLY A 61 -1.40 6.68 -2.96
C GLY A 61 -0.62 6.86 -4.26
N ASP A 62 0.63 6.43 -4.30
CA ASP A 62 1.49 6.50 -5.49
C ASP A 62 0.95 5.66 -6.65
N ALA A 63 0.53 4.42 -6.37
CA ALA A 63 -0.02 3.54 -7.39
C ALA A 63 -1.32 4.13 -7.97
N MET A 64 -2.19 4.66 -7.11
CA MET A 64 -3.44 5.27 -7.53
C MET A 64 -3.19 6.55 -8.33
N ALA A 65 -2.26 7.41 -7.90
CA ALA A 65 -1.88 8.61 -8.64
C ALA A 65 -1.36 8.26 -10.04
N ALA A 66 -0.52 7.22 -10.17
CA ALA A 66 -0.04 6.75 -11.46
C ALA A 66 -1.18 6.31 -12.40
N VAL A 67 -2.19 5.60 -11.87
CA VAL A 67 -3.37 5.17 -12.64
C VAL A 67 -4.24 6.36 -13.07
N LEU A 68 -4.48 7.31 -12.18
CA LEU A 68 -5.29 8.49 -12.50
C LEU A 68 -4.59 9.36 -13.56
N LEU A 69 -3.28 9.57 -13.41
CA LEU A 69 -2.47 10.29 -14.40
C LEU A 69 -2.46 9.58 -15.76
N SER A 70 -2.37 8.25 -15.79
CA SER A 70 -2.42 7.51 -17.07
C SER A 70 -3.78 7.64 -17.78
N GLN A 71 -4.85 7.95 -17.05
CA GLN A 71 -6.17 8.24 -17.61
C GLN A 71 -6.33 9.70 -18.06
N GLY A 72 -5.28 10.52 -17.97
CA GLY A 72 -5.32 11.95 -18.28
C GLY A 72 -6.02 12.79 -17.21
N ARG A 73 -6.22 12.25 -16.00
CA ARG A 73 -6.78 13.00 -14.86
C ARG A 73 -5.65 13.66 -14.08
N ASP A 74 -5.74 14.98 -13.91
CA ASP A 74 -4.84 15.81 -13.12
C ASP A 74 -5.38 16.14 -11.73
N ASP A 75 -6.70 16.03 -11.53
CA ASP A 75 -7.35 16.18 -10.23
C ASP A 75 -7.20 14.91 -9.36
N LEU A 76 -6.04 14.84 -8.72
CA LEU A 76 -5.62 13.71 -7.89
C LEU A 76 -6.09 13.85 -6.43
N ASP A 77 -6.17 15.09 -5.92
CA ASP A 77 -6.47 15.38 -4.51
C ASP A 77 -7.97 15.63 -4.25
N THR A 78 -8.79 14.64 -4.55
CA THR A 78 -10.24 14.73 -4.31
C THR A 78 -10.65 13.94 -3.08
N VAL A 79 -11.77 14.32 -2.48
CA VAL A 79 -12.38 13.59 -1.35
C VAL A 79 -12.65 12.12 -1.74
N GLU A 80 -13.08 11.87 -2.98
CA GLU A 80 -13.34 10.53 -3.49
C GLU A 80 -12.05 9.70 -3.59
N ASN A 81 -10.99 10.27 -4.18
CA ASN A 81 -9.69 9.59 -4.30
C ASN A 81 -9.08 9.31 -2.92
N ARG A 82 -9.18 10.25 -1.98
CA ARG A 82 -8.78 10.06 -0.57
C ARG A 82 -9.53 8.91 0.10
N ALA A 83 -10.85 8.88 -0.03
CA ALA A 83 -11.66 7.80 0.53
C ALA A 83 -11.32 6.44 -0.08
N PHE A 84 -11.05 6.40 -1.39
CA PHE A 84 -10.69 5.16 -2.09
C PHE A 84 -9.32 4.62 -1.63
N ALA A 85 -8.30 5.48 -1.55
CA ALA A 85 -6.98 5.05 -1.07
C ALA A 85 -7.01 4.60 0.40
N LYS A 86 -7.78 5.28 1.26
CA LYS A 86 -8.00 4.84 2.65
C LYS A 86 -8.61 3.44 2.71
N ARG A 87 -9.63 3.18 1.89
CA ARG A 87 -10.27 1.86 1.82
C ARG A 87 -9.30 0.77 1.40
N ILE A 88 -8.55 0.98 0.30
CA ILE A 88 -7.55 0.00 -0.16
C ILE A 88 -6.47 -0.22 0.90
N SER A 89 -5.99 0.84 1.52
CA SER A 89 -4.94 0.74 2.54
C SER A 89 -5.43 -0.03 3.76
N ARG A 90 -6.69 0.17 4.17
CA ARG A 90 -7.34 -0.63 5.21
C ARG A 90 -7.37 -2.11 4.85
N ASP A 91 -7.83 -2.45 3.64
CA ASP A 91 -7.91 -3.83 3.18
C ASP A 91 -6.52 -4.51 3.19
N VAL A 92 -5.47 -3.78 2.80
CA VAL A 92 -4.08 -4.26 2.83
C VAL A 92 -3.61 -4.49 4.27
N VAL A 93 -3.82 -3.52 5.16
CA VAL A 93 -3.44 -3.62 6.57
C VAL A 93 -4.16 -4.78 7.26
N ASP A 94 -5.47 -4.92 7.08
CA ASP A 94 -6.28 -5.99 7.67
C ASP A 94 -5.82 -7.37 7.17
N ARG A 95 -5.48 -7.46 5.88
CA ARG A 95 -4.96 -8.70 5.29
C ARG A 95 -3.59 -9.06 5.88
N LEU A 96 -2.70 -8.08 6.03
CA LEU A 96 -1.39 -8.29 6.64
C LEU A 96 -1.51 -8.67 8.12
N GLY A 97 -2.43 -8.06 8.87
CA GLY A 97 -2.74 -8.45 10.25
C GLY A 97 -3.19 -9.92 10.33
N THR A 98 -4.13 -10.33 9.47
CA THR A 98 -4.60 -11.72 9.39
C THR A 98 -3.46 -12.71 9.08
N LEU A 99 -2.61 -12.37 8.11
CA LEU A 99 -1.45 -13.21 7.76
C LEU A 99 -0.42 -13.28 8.89
N GLY A 100 -0.21 -12.19 9.62
CA GLY A 100 0.64 -12.13 10.80
C GLY A 100 0.17 -13.09 11.89
N GLU A 101 -1.14 -13.11 12.18
CA GLU A 101 -1.73 -14.04 13.15
C GLU A 101 -1.56 -15.51 12.76
N ILE A 102 -1.78 -15.83 11.47
CA ILE A 102 -1.57 -17.18 10.94
C ILE A 102 -0.10 -17.60 11.08
N GLY A 103 0.82 -16.73 10.70
CA GLY A 103 2.27 -16.99 10.80
C GLY A 103 2.75 -17.17 12.23
N PHE A 104 2.24 -16.36 13.17
CA PHE A 104 2.51 -16.51 14.59
C PHE A 104 2.01 -17.85 15.14
N ARG A 105 0.78 -18.26 14.78
CA ARG A 105 0.22 -19.56 15.17
C ARG A 105 1.09 -20.70 14.65
N LEU A 106 1.45 -20.71 13.37
CA LEU A 106 2.25 -21.78 12.78
C LEU A 106 3.62 -21.95 13.45
N ARG A 107 4.32 -20.84 13.77
CA ARG A 107 5.61 -20.90 14.47
C ARG A 107 5.51 -21.48 15.88
N ASN A 108 4.46 -21.16 16.62
CA ASN A 108 4.28 -21.63 17.99
C ASN A 108 3.78 -23.08 18.09
N THR A 109 3.19 -23.65 17.03
CA THR A 109 2.80 -25.07 17.03
C THR A 109 3.96 -26.00 16.69
N THR A 110 4.98 -25.54 15.95
CA THR A 110 6.15 -26.37 15.56
C THR A 110 7.21 -26.47 16.66
N SER A 111 7.19 -25.59 17.67
CA SER A 111 8.14 -25.60 18.80
C SER A 111 7.83 -26.66 19.88
N VAL A 112 6.91 -27.60 19.61
CA VAL A 112 6.54 -28.69 20.53
C VAL A 112 6.91 -30.03 19.92
N PHE A 113 8.20 -30.25 19.62
CA PHE A 113 8.79 -31.57 19.38
C PHE A 113 10.27 -31.56 19.79
#